data_AF-A0A6V2KAE1-F1
#
_entry.id   AF-A0A6V2KAE1-F1
#
_cell.length_a   1.000
_cell.length_b   1.000
_cell.length_c   1.000
_cell.angle_alpha   90.00
_cell.angle_beta   90.00
_cell.angle_gamma   90.00
#
_symmetry.space_group_name_H-M   'P 1'
#
loop_
_entity.id
_entity.type
_entity.pdbx_description
1 polymer ?
#
loop_
_entity_poly.entity_id
_entity_poly.type
_entity_poly.pdbx_seq_one_letter_code
_entity_poly.pdbx_strand_id
1 'polypeptide(L)'
;EWKHCVGMKVGQTYEVHWPHSAAGACGTTNQYQTPFYDGVFCNLDMETLVTLTPQQIASAVGVQAQVFTIVNDETYYYPNLMRGMIVDGEKGSDIAYYTGSTTGTSRDNDKCSQYAPITWQVDRKCHKISASSFDQVCADMKSQRDDMSDDLYAHGSRVLVADEYAADNGFRL
;
A
#
# COMPACT_ATOMS: atom_id res chain seq x y z
N GLU A 1 -14.90 16.30 -12.22
CA GLU A 1 -14.70 15.12 -13.08
C GLU A 1 -13.31 14.56 -12.82
N TRP A 2 -13.16 13.23 -12.84
CA TRP A 2 -11.86 12.58 -12.74
C TRP A 2 -11.04 12.83 -14.01
N LYS A 3 -9.79 13.23 -13.87
CA LYS A 3 -8.88 13.45 -15.01
C LYS A 3 -7.79 12.39 -15.11
N HIS A 4 -7.40 11.82 -13.97
CA HIS A 4 -6.24 10.95 -13.88
C HIS A 4 -6.59 9.55 -13.42
N CYS A 5 -7.36 9.40 -12.35
CA CYS A 5 -7.80 8.09 -11.88
C CYS A 5 -8.85 7.47 -12.81
N VAL A 6 -8.87 6.14 -12.85
CA VAL A 6 -9.75 5.34 -13.70
C VAL A 6 -10.75 4.58 -12.84
N GLY A 7 -12.06 4.78 -13.10
CA GLY A 7 -13.13 4.00 -12.45
C GLY A 7 -13.45 4.35 -10.99
N MET A 8 -12.77 5.33 -10.39
CA MET A 8 -13.03 5.80 -9.03
C MET A 8 -14.38 6.53 -8.92
N LYS A 9 -15.01 6.48 -7.75
CA LYS A 9 -16.33 7.07 -7.51
C LYS A 9 -16.38 7.82 -6.17
N VAL A 10 -16.94 9.02 -6.19
CA VAL A 10 -17.27 9.77 -4.97
C VAL A 10 -18.32 8.98 -4.18
N GLY A 11 -18.15 8.96 -2.86
CA GLY A 11 -18.99 8.22 -1.91
C GLY A 11 -18.58 6.76 -1.70
N GLN A 12 -17.61 6.25 -2.46
CA GLN A 12 -17.03 4.93 -2.23
C GLN A 12 -15.80 5.01 -1.33
N THR A 13 -15.43 3.85 -0.78
CA THR A 13 -14.31 3.70 0.14
C THR A 13 -13.18 2.92 -0.55
N TYR A 14 -11.96 3.42 -0.40
CA TYR A 14 -10.75 2.86 -1.01
C TYR A 14 -9.65 2.77 0.04
N GLU A 15 -8.91 1.68 0.03
CA GLU A 15 -7.70 1.53 0.84
C GLU A 15 -6.50 1.93 -0.02
N VAL A 16 -5.66 2.82 0.50
CA VAL A 16 -4.40 3.23 -0.13
C VAL A 16 -3.27 2.55 0.61
N HIS A 17 -2.37 1.93 -0.14
CA HIS A 17 -1.17 1.27 0.38
C HIS A 17 0.07 2.08 0.01
N TRP A 18 0.95 2.28 0.98
CA TRP A 18 2.30 2.81 0.77
C TRP A 18 3.31 1.74 1.16
N PRO A 19 3.86 1.03 0.16
CA PRO A 19 4.97 0.11 0.38
C PRO A 19 6.23 0.88 0.76
N HIS A 20 6.92 0.40 1.79
CA HIS A 20 8.21 0.87 2.23
C HIS A 20 9.19 -0.29 2.20
N SER A 21 10.38 -0.05 1.63
CA SER A 21 11.41 -1.08 1.58
C SER A 21 12.81 -0.52 1.77
N ALA A 22 13.58 -1.15 2.66
CA ALA A 22 15.03 -0.96 2.76
C ALA A 22 15.78 -1.53 1.55
N ALA A 23 15.14 -2.42 0.79
CA ALA A 23 15.62 -3.00 -0.47
C ALA A 23 15.10 -2.25 -1.72
N GLY A 24 14.37 -1.15 -1.54
CA GLY A 24 13.88 -0.28 -2.61
C GLY A 24 14.79 0.92 -2.88
N ALA A 25 14.62 1.57 -4.03
CA ALA A 25 15.44 2.70 -4.48
C ALA A 25 14.97 4.07 -3.94
N CYS A 26 14.74 4.14 -2.62
CA CYS A 26 14.24 5.34 -1.95
C CYS A 26 15.15 6.56 -2.18
N GLY A 27 14.55 7.73 -2.45
CA GLY A 27 15.26 8.98 -2.71
C GLY A 27 15.84 9.11 -4.13
N THR A 28 15.64 8.11 -4.99
CA THR A 28 16.07 8.16 -6.40
C THR A 28 14.89 8.39 -7.34
N THR A 29 15.16 8.58 -8.64
CA THR A 29 14.12 8.64 -9.68
C THR A 29 13.33 7.33 -9.83
N ASN A 30 13.81 6.23 -9.25
CA ASN A 30 13.14 4.93 -9.24
C ASN A 30 12.42 4.67 -7.90
N GLN A 31 12.15 5.70 -7.09
CA GLN A 31 11.52 5.48 -5.78
C GLN A 31 10.11 4.88 -5.89
N TYR A 32 9.37 5.24 -6.93
CA TYR A 32 7.99 4.79 -7.15
C TYR A 32 7.93 3.99 -8.43
N GLN A 33 7.45 2.75 -8.31
CA GLN A 33 7.46 1.76 -9.38
C GLN A 33 6.21 0.88 -9.27
N THR A 34 5.80 0.30 -10.39
CA THR A 34 4.82 -0.78 -10.47
C THR A 34 5.40 -1.92 -11.31
N PRO A 35 5.13 -3.20 -10.99
CA PRO A 35 4.32 -3.70 -9.89
C PRO A 35 5.05 -3.66 -8.54
N PHE A 36 4.31 -3.92 -7.46
CA PHE A 36 4.82 -3.93 -6.07
C PHE A 36 6.22 -4.55 -5.90
N TYR A 37 6.44 -5.75 -6.46
CA TYR A 37 7.71 -6.48 -6.30
C TYR A 37 8.92 -5.77 -6.90
N ASP A 38 8.73 -5.04 -8.00
CA ASP A 38 9.81 -4.29 -8.64
C ASP A 38 10.24 -3.15 -7.71
N GLY A 39 9.28 -2.38 -7.22
CA GLY A 39 9.53 -1.29 -6.27
C GLY A 39 10.22 -1.75 -4.98
N VAL A 40 9.73 -2.81 -4.32
CA VAL A 40 10.25 -3.20 -3.00
C VAL A 40 11.58 -3.94 -3.03
N PHE A 41 12.03 -4.47 -4.17
CA PHE A 41 13.28 -5.25 -4.25
C PHE A 41 14.27 -4.76 -5.31
N CYS A 42 14.01 -3.64 -5.99
CA CYS A 42 14.84 -3.11 -7.10
C CYS A 42 16.33 -2.90 -6.80
N ASN A 43 16.77 -2.82 -5.53
CA ASN A 43 18.19 -2.73 -5.18
C ASN A 43 18.86 -4.08 -4.88
N LEU A 44 18.15 -5.21 -5.00
CA LEU A 44 18.71 -6.54 -4.81
C LEU A 44 18.91 -7.22 -6.16
N ASP A 45 20.04 -7.92 -6.30
CA ASP A 45 20.21 -8.84 -7.42
C ASP A 45 19.36 -10.11 -7.21
N MET A 46 19.14 -10.85 -8.30
CA MET A 46 18.31 -12.05 -8.27
C MET A 46 18.89 -13.14 -7.35
N GLU A 47 20.21 -13.24 -7.23
CA GLU A 47 20.87 -14.22 -6.36
C GLU A 47 20.58 -13.94 -4.87
N THR A 48 20.63 -12.68 -4.48
CA THR A 48 20.26 -12.23 -3.13
C THR A 48 18.76 -12.41 -2.90
N LEU A 49 17.93 -12.04 -3.87
CA LEU A 49 16.47 -12.10 -3.75
C LEU A 49 15.96 -13.53 -3.47
N VAL A 50 16.56 -14.56 -4.09
CA VAL A 50 16.16 -15.96 -3.88
C VAL A 50 16.67 -16.58 -2.58
N THR A 51 17.61 -15.91 -1.89
CA THR A 51 18.18 -16.40 -0.62
C THR A 51 17.60 -15.69 0.61
N LEU A 52 16.72 -14.71 0.43
CA LEU A 52 16.09 -13.99 1.54
C LEU A 52 15.29 -14.94 2.43
N THR A 53 15.62 -14.92 3.71
CA THR A 53 14.83 -15.59 4.75
C THR A 53 13.57 -14.78 5.07
N PRO A 54 12.51 -15.43 5.59
CA PRO A 54 11.29 -14.73 6.01
C PRO A 54 11.53 -13.55 6.96
N GLN A 55 12.47 -13.70 7.92
CA GLN A 55 12.79 -12.63 8.85
C GLN A 55 13.48 -11.43 8.17
N GLN A 56 14.35 -11.67 7.18
CA GLN A 56 14.98 -10.58 6.43
C GLN A 56 13.95 -9.79 5.63
N ILE A 57 12.96 -10.47 5.06
CA ILE A 57 11.86 -9.81 4.34
C ILE A 57 11.03 -8.96 5.32
N ALA A 58 10.62 -9.52 6.45
CA ALA A 58 9.82 -8.83 7.46
C ALA A 58 10.51 -7.57 8.01
N SER A 59 11.83 -7.64 8.19
CA SER A 59 12.65 -6.52 8.66
C SER A 59 12.91 -5.46 7.58
N ALA A 60 12.80 -5.81 6.30
CA ALA A 60 13.13 -4.92 5.19
C ALA A 60 11.90 -4.28 4.53
N VAL A 61 10.77 -4.98 4.49
CA VAL A 61 9.57 -4.57 3.75
C VAL A 61 8.39 -4.40 4.70
N GLY A 62 7.77 -3.22 4.62
CA GLY A 62 6.55 -2.89 5.33
C GLY A 62 5.54 -2.17 4.44
N VAL A 63 4.27 -2.21 4.81
CA VAL A 63 3.21 -1.47 4.12
C VAL A 63 2.40 -0.69 5.14
N GLN A 64 2.30 0.61 4.92
CA GLN A 64 1.33 1.44 5.61
C GLN A 64 0.04 1.49 4.80
N ALA A 65 -1.11 1.45 5.47
CA ALA A 65 -2.40 1.52 4.79
C ALA A 65 -3.39 2.42 5.52
N GLN A 66 -4.18 3.15 4.75
CA GLN A 66 -5.31 3.94 5.23
C GLN A 66 -6.52 3.77 4.34
N VAL A 67 -7.69 3.73 4.99
CA VAL A 67 -8.98 3.62 4.32
C VAL A 67 -9.63 5.00 4.22
N PHE A 68 -9.96 5.42 3.00
CA PHE A 68 -10.60 6.70 2.73
C PHE A 68 -11.94 6.55 2.02
N THR A 69 -12.95 7.24 2.53
CA THR A 69 -14.18 7.54 1.78
C THR A 69 -13.97 8.82 0.98
N ILE A 70 -14.10 8.72 -0.33
CA ILE A 70 -13.92 9.86 -1.24
C ILE A 70 -15.14 10.77 -1.15
N VAL A 71 -14.93 12.06 -0.89
CA VAL A 71 -15.98 13.09 -0.82
C VAL A 71 -15.71 14.22 -1.81
N ASN A 72 -16.76 14.87 -2.31
CA ASN A 72 -16.61 16.05 -3.16
C ASN A 72 -16.62 17.33 -2.30
N ASP A 73 -15.64 17.43 -1.41
CA ASP A 73 -15.51 18.51 -0.42
C ASP A 73 -14.02 18.82 -0.20
N GLU A 74 -13.60 20.02 -0.58
CA GLU A 74 -12.21 20.48 -0.51
C GLU A 74 -11.74 20.81 0.91
N THR A 75 -12.62 20.82 1.91
CA THR A 75 -12.18 20.87 3.32
C THR A 75 -11.42 19.61 3.71
N TYR A 76 -11.57 18.53 2.95
CA TYR A 76 -10.83 17.27 3.08
C TYR A 76 -9.68 17.15 2.06
N TYR A 77 -9.25 18.25 1.45
CA TYR A 77 -8.09 18.26 0.58
C TYR A 77 -6.81 17.97 1.35
N TYR A 78 -6.03 17.02 0.84
CA TYR A 78 -4.68 16.70 1.26
C TYR A 78 -3.73 16.64 0.05
N PRO A 79 -2.67 17.45 0.01
CA PRO A 79 -1.71 17.43 -1.09
C PRO A 79 -0.73 16.25 -0.95
N ASN A 80 -0.20 15.77 -2.08
CA ASN A 80 0.91 14.82 -2.12
C ASN A 80 0.63 13.47 -1.41
N LEU A 81 -0.60 12.95 -1.55
CA LEU A 81 -1.03 11.68 -0.96
C LEU A 81 -0.11 10.50 -1.35
N MET A 82 0.62 10.60 -2.46
CA MET A 82 1.59 9.59 -2.90
C MET A 82 2.78 9.40 -1.95
N ARG A 83 3.13 10.41 -1.13
CA ARG A 83 4.39 10.42 -0.37
C ARG A 83 4.39 9.54 0.88
N GLY A 84 3.24 9.06 1.32
CA GLY A 84 3.12 8.19 2.49
C GLY A 84 1.80 8.37 3.22
N MET A 85 1.63 7.54 4.25
CA MET A 85 0.50 7.60 5.16
C MET A 85 0.37 8.98 5.81
N ILE A 86 -0.87 9.45 5.95
CA ILE A 86 -1.14 10.72 6.65
C ILE A 86 -1.03 10.47 8.15
N VAL A 87 -0.10 11.17 8.80
CA VAL A 87 0.12 11.13 10.26
C VAL A 87 -0.14 12.52 10.82
N ASP A 88 -1.42 12.90 10.85
CA ASP A 88 -1.88 14.21 11.36
C ASP A 88 -3.28 14.12 11.96
N GLY A 89 -3.49 14.83 13.08
CA GLY A 89 -4.71 14.78 13.86
C GLY A 89 -5.10 13.34 14.25
N GLU A 90 -6.27 12.88 13.80
CA GLU A 90 -6.73 11.51 14.05
C GLU A 90 -6.18 10.47 13.05
N LYS A 91 -5.63 10.90 11.91
CA LYS A 91 -5.09 10.00 10.89
C LYS A 91 -3.76 9.43 11.37
N GLY A 92 -3.61 8.11 11.29
CA GLY A 92 -2.42 7.41 11.75
C GLY A 92 -2.30 7.36 13.29
N SER A 93 -3.33 7.76 14.03
CA SER A 93 -3.32 7.77 15.50
C SER A 93 -3.63 6.41 16.11
N ASP A 94 -4.29 5.52 15.36
CA ASP A 94 -4.72 4.22 15.83
C ASP A 94 -4.38 3.11 14.82
N ILE A 95 -3.24 2.46 15.01
CA ILE A 95 -2.64 1.52 14.05
C ILE A 95 -2.72 0.07 14.53
N ALA A 96 -3.22 -0.81 13.68
CA ALA A 96 -3.04 -2.26 13.80
C ALA A 96 -1.72 -2.69 13.15
N TYR A 97 -0.93 -3.46 13.88
CA TYR A 97 0.31 -4.05 13.40
C TYR A 97 0.12 -5.56 13.24
N TYR A 98 0.44 -6.10 12.07
CA TYR A 98 0.41 -7.54 11.84
C TYR A 98 1.43 -7.94 10.77
N THR A 99 1.69 -9.24 10.68
CA THR A 99 2.45 -9.81 9.56
C THR A 99 1.46 -10.38 8.55
N GLY A 100 1.65 -10.03 7.29
CA GLY A 100 0.81 -10.44 6.18
C GLY A 100 1.65 -10.84 4.97
N SER A 101 1.05 -10.72 3.79
CA SER A 101 1.76 -10.97 2.53
C SER A 101 1.65 -9.74 1.62
N THR A 102 2.14 -9.89 0.39
CA THR A 102 2.05 -8.90 -0.68
C THR A 102 0.61 -8.77 -1.16
N THR A 103 0.21 -7.58 -1.59
CA THR A 103 -1.10 -7.36 -2.20
C THR A 103 -1.13 -7.79 -3.66
N GLY A 104 -2.33 -7.91 -4.25
CA GLY A 104 -2.57 -8.43 -5.60
C GLY A 104 -3.58 -9.58 -5.58
N THR A 105 -3.96 -10.14 -6.73
CA THR A 105 -4.99 -11.21 -6.85
C THR A 105 -4.39 -12.60 -7.17
N SER A 106 -3.07 -12.68 -7.38
CA SER A 106 -2.38 -13.93 -7.77
C SER A 106 -2.08 -14.92 -6.64
N ARG A 107 -2.41 -14.55 -5.40
CA ARG A 107 -2.24 -15.36 -4.17
C ARG A 107 -3.60 -15.77 -3.60
N ASP A 108 -3.68 -16.77 -2.75
CA ASP A 108 -4.93 -17.17 -2.06
C ASP A 108 -4.58 -18.04 -0.84
N ASN A 109 -5.57 -18.71 -0.25
CA ASN A 109 -5.37 -19.59 0.90
C ASN A 109 -4.60 -20.88 0.55
N ASP A 110 -4.43 -21.19 -0.75
CA ASP A 110 -3.65 -22.34 -1.24
C ASP A 110 -2.26 -21.93 -1.77
N LYS A 111 -2.14 -20.70 -2.29
CA LYS A 111 -0.95 -20.13 -2.92
C LYS A 111 -0.46 -18.92 -2.14
N CYS A 112 0.40 -19.18 -1.16
CA CYS A 112 1.09 -18.14 -0.40
C CYS A 112 2.07 -17.33 -1.26
N SER A 113 2.33 -16.08 -0.86
CA SER A 113 3.41 -15.29 -1.43
C SER A 113 4.76 -15.85 -1.02
N GLN A 114 5.69 -16.02 -1.96
CA GLN A 114 7.07 -16.42 -1.68
C GLN A 114 7.84 -15.36 -0.87
N TYR A 115 7.38 -14.11 -0.93
CA TYR A 115 8.00 -12.97 -0.25
C TYR A 115 7.21 -12.54 1.00
N ALA A 116 6.65 -13.52 1.72
CA ALA A 116 6.02 -13.34 3.01
C ALA A 116 6.98 -13.76 4.14
N PRO A 117 6.86 -13.18 5.36
CA PRO A 117 5.90 -12.16 5.74
C PRO A 117 6.34 -10.72 5.43
N ILE A 118 5.35 -9.87 5.13
CA ILE A 118 5.48 -8.41 5.09
C ILE A 118 4.87 -7.82 6.36
N THR A 119 5.49 -6.78 6.92
CA THR A 119 4.91 -6.08 8.07
C THR A 119 3.86 -5.07 7.62
N TRP A 120 2.68 -5.10 8.22
CA TRP A 120 1.58 -4.21 7.91
C TRP A 120 1.30 -3.25 9.06
N GLN A 121 1.00 -2.00 8.71
CA GLN A 121 0.60 -0.93 9.62
C GLN A 121 -0.67 -0.30 9.07
N VAL A 122 -1.83 -0.72 9.58
CA VAL A 122 -3.13 -0.32 9.04
C VAL A 122 -3.83 0.59 10.03
N ASP A 123 -4.19 1.80 9.59
CA ASP A 123 -5.04 2.70 10.36
C ASP A 123 -6.42 2.08 10.55
N ARG A 124 -6.83 1.89 11.81
CA ARG A 124 -8.11 1.26 12.17
C ARG A 124 -9.29 2.19 11.93
N LYS A 125 -9.06 3.48 11.67
CA LYS A 125 -10.11 4.46 11.41
C LYS A 125 -10.25 4.70 9.91
N CYS A 126 -11.51 4.76 9.45
CA CYS A 126 -11.84 5.25 8.12
C CYS A 126 -11.86 6.78 8.12
N HIS A 127 -11.25 7.39 7.11
CA HIS A 127 -11.16 8.84 6.98
C HIS A 127 -11.88 9.35 5.75
N LYS A 128 -12.18 10.65 5.69
CA LYS A 128 -12.63 11.31 4.46
C LYS A 128 -11.44 11.94 3.74
N ILE A 129 -11.50 11.93 2.42
CA ILE A 129 -10.52 12.59 1.53
C ILE A 129 -11.26 13.24 0.37
N SER A 130 -10.80 14.40 -0.10
CA SER A 130 -11.40 15.03 -1.27
C SER A 130 -11.15 14.21 -2.54
N ALA A 131 -12.09 14.27 -3.49
CA ALA A 131 -11.93 13.67 -4.81
C ALA A 131 -10.72 14.25 -5.57
N SER A 132 -10.43 15.54 -5.39
CA SER A 132 -9.27 16.22 -5.99
C SER A 132 -7.94 15.66 -5.49
N SER A 133 -7.81 15.36 -4.20
CA SER A 133 -6.60 14.73 -3.63
C SER A 133 -6.39 13.32 -4.14
N PHE A 134 -7.48 12.57 -4.30
CA PHE A 134 -7.39 11.23 -4.86
C PHE A 134 -7.04 11.27 -6.37
N ASP A 135 -7.59 12.23 -7.13
CA ASP A 135 -7.23 12.37 -8.55
C ASP A 135 -5.77 12.85 -8.70
N GLN A 136 -5.29 13.67 -7.78
CA GLN A 136 -3.90 14.10 -7.71
C GLN A 136 -2.95 12.91 -7.49
N VAL A 137 -3.28 11.91 -6.66
CA VAL A 137 -2.38 10.76 -6.49
C VAL A 137 -2.16 10.01 -7.80
N CYS A 138 -3.21 9.87 -8.62
CA CYS A 138 -3.11 9.26 -9.95
C CYS A 138 -2.35 10.16 -10.93
N ALA A 139 -2.43 11.49 -10.79
CA ALA A 139 -1.62 12.42 -11.56
C ALA A 139 -0.13 12.30 -11.20
N ASP A 140 0.18 12.23 -9.92
CA ASP A 140 1.53 12.07 -9.39
C ASP A 140 2.13 10.73 -9.85
N MET A 141 1.35 9.64 -9.84
CA MET A 141 1.75 8.33 -10.37
C MET A 141 2.10 8.37 -11.86
N LYS A 142 1.29 9.06 -12.69
CA LYS A 142 1.59 9.25 -14.13
C LYS A 142 2.86 10.07 -14.39
N SER A 143 3.30 10.85 -13.42
CA SER A 143 4.49 11.70 -13.54
C SER A 143 5.79 10.99 -13.16
N GLN A 144 5.71 9.77 -12.64
CA GLN A 144 6.89 9.00 -12.28
C GLN A 144 7.65 8.52 -13.51
N ARG A 145 8.93 8.16 -13.31
CA ARG A 145 9.79 7.63 -14.38
C ARG A 145 9.27 6.28 -14.89
N ASP A 146 8.77 5.46 -13.96
CA ASP A 146 8.21 4.16 -14.26
C ASP A 146 6.72 4.26 -14.64
N ASP A 147 6.23 3.29 -15.40
CA ASP A 147 4.83 3.28 -15.87
C ASP A 147 3.88 2.74 -14.80
N MET A 148 3.42 3.63 -13.93
CA MET A 148 2.47 3.28 -12.86
C MET A 148 1.00 3.22 -13.32
N SER A 149 0.72 3.02 -14.62
CA SER A 149 -0.66 3.02 -15.13
C SER A 149 -1.55 1.93 -14.51
N ASP A 150 -0.95 0.82 -14.08
CA ASP A 150 -1.64 -0.30 -13.41
C ASP A 150 -2.13 0.04 -11.99
N ASP A 151 -1.70 1.17 -11.40
CA ASP A 151 -2.14 1.63 -10.07
C ASP A 151 -3.11 2.82 -10.12
N LEU A 152 -3.58 3.20 -11.32
CA LEU A 152 -4.52 4.32 -11.50
C LEU A 152 -5.98 3.94 -11.27
N TYR A 153 -6.27 2.67 -11.03
CA TYR A 153 -7.61 2.14 -10.75
C TYR A 153 -7.61 1.32 -9.46
N ALA A 154 -8.80 1.10 -8.90
CA ALA A 154 -8.92 0.30 -7.70
C ALA A 154 -8.70 -1.18 -8.00
N HIS A 155 -7.70 -1.78 -7.36
CA HIS A 155 -7.51 -3.21 -7.35
C HIS A 155 -8.61 -3.92 -6.53
N GLY A 156 -8.87 -5.19 -6.84
CA GLY A 156 -9.88 -5.98 -6.14
C GLY A 156 -9.55 -6.15 -4.65
N SER A 157 -10.57 -6.04 -3.79
CA SER A 157 -10.45 -6.39 -2.38
C SER A 157 -10.51 -7.91 -2.18
N ARG A 158 -9.90 -8.40 -1.10
CA ARG A 158 -9.98 -9.80 -0.68
C ARG A 158 -10.88 -9.94 0.53
N VAL A 159 -11.49 -11.12 0.66
CA VAL A 159 -12.06 -11.54 1.95
C VAL A 159 -10.91 -11.69 2.94
N LEU A 160 -11.12 -11.27 4.18
CA LEU A 160 -10.15 -11.46 5.25
C LEU A 160 -9.81 -12.95 5.39
N VAL A 161 -8.56 -13.23 5.77
CA VAL A 161 -8.14 -14.59 6.12
C VAL A 161 -9.06 -15.14 7.21
N ALA A 162 -9.42 -16.42 7.13
CA ALA A 162 -10.21 -17.05 8.19
C ALA A 162 -9.43 -17.01 9.51
N ASP A 163 -10.12 -16.78 10.63
CA ASP A 163 -9.48 -16.59 11.94
C ASP A 163 -8.55 -17.76 12.31
N GLU A 164 -8.87 -18.99 11.90
CA GLU A 164 -8.04 -20.18 12.14
C GLU A 164 -6.70 -20.21 11.37
N TYR A 165 -6.59 -19.40 10.31
CA TYR A 165 -5.38 -19.25 9.51
C TYR A 165 -4.68 -17.91 9.75
N ALA A 166 -5.27 -17.02 10.57
CA ALA A 166 -4.62 -15.80 11.02
C ALA A 166 -3.50 -16.16 11.99
N ALA A 167 -2.35 -15.49 11.86
CA ALA A 167 -1.23 -15.73 12.77
C ALA A 167 -1.61 -15.36 14.21
N ASP A 168 -1.35 -16.27 15.17
CA ASP A 168 -1.61 -16.10 16.60
C ASP A 168 -0.36 -15.70 17.40
N ASN A 169 0.75 -15.45 16.70
CA ASN A 169 2.06 -15.12 17.27
C ASN A 169 2.20 -13.64 17.72
N GLY A 170 1.10 -12.89 17.74
CA GLY A 170 1.08 -11.51 18.21
C GLY A 170 1.15 -11.43 19.73
N PHE A 171 2.25 -10.92 20.29
CA PHE A 171 2.30 -10.55 21.69
C PHE A 171 1.55 -9.24 21.90
N ARG A 172 0.43 -9.26 22.65
CA ARG A 172 -0.17 -8.05 23.21
C ARG A 172 0.76 -7.53 24.31
N LEU A 173 1.51 -6.46 24.02
CA LEU A 173 2.23 -5.67 25.03
C LEU A 173 1.27 -4.82 25.84
#